data_AF-A0A971Q8K1-F1
#
_entry.id   AF-A0A971Q8K1-F1
#
_cell.length_a   1.000
_cell.length_b   1.000
_cell.length_c   1.000
_cell.angle_alpha   90.00
_cell.angle_beta   90.00
_cell.angle_gamma   90.00
#
_symmetry.space_group_name_H-M   'P 1'
#
loop_
_entity.id
_entity.type
_entity.pdbx_description
1 polymer ?
#
loop_
_entity_poly.entity_id
_entity_poly.type
_entity_poly.pdbx_seq_one_letter_code
_entity_poly.pdbx_strand_id
1 'polypeptide(L)'
;MNAYHITAVVILAIVALLAVVVVKRRATTPDYSDPNVLLAALADEAVRIAADRGVTLDYSPDSVEQVESLLADLHQRRVDGRLSDDELGLLAHQFGAYIGEVLRRTYGGYWAEDHEVAGPKTFPIHWRKQGESFPVGWCGKRMLYGEEDNVWHKFQMATSDDFLSGAYWPQGDANPPSD
;
A
#
# COMPACT_ATOMS: atom_id res chain seq x y z
N MET A 1 -44.01 43.44 -12.39
CA MET A 1 -43.22 42.39 -11.69
C MET A 1 -41.87 43.00 -11.33
N ASN A 2 -41.65 43.33 -10.06
CA ASN A 2 -40.51 44.18 -9.65
C ASN A 2 -39.18 43.45 -9.80
N ALA A 3 -38.13 44.16 -10.24
CA ALA A 3 -36.78 43.63 -10.45
C ALA A 3 -36.24 42.85 -9.22
N TYR A 4 -36.61 43.28 -8.01
CA TYR A 4 -36.31 42.60 -6.75
C TYR A 4 -36.81 41.15 -6.67
N HIS A 5 -37.99 40.86 -7.24
CA HIS A 5 -38.52 39.50 -7.26
C HIS A 5 -37.72 38.60 -8.19
N ILE A 6 -37.26 39.13 -9.34
CA ILE A 6 -36.45 38.39 -10.31
C ILE A 6 -35.09 38.06 -9.70
N THR A 7 -34.42 39.03 -9.06
CA THR A 7 -33.13 38.80 -8.41
C THR A 7 -33.22 37.79 -7.26
N ALA A 8 -34.28 37.84 -6.45
CA ALA A 8 -34.46 36.91 -5.34
C ALA A 8 -34.63 35.45 -5.81
N VAL A 9 -35.40 35.23 -6.88
CA VAL A 9 -35.61 33.89 -7.46
C VAL A 9 -34.32 33.32 -8.04
N VAL A 10 -33.52 34.13 -8.73
CA VAL A 10 -32.23 33.71 -9.30
C VAL A 10 -31.24 33.32 -8.20
N ILE A 11 -31.14 34.10 -7.12
CA ILE A 11 -30.27 33.77 -5.98
C ILE A 11 -30.70 32.44 -5.33
N LEU A 12 -32.00 32.24 -5.09
CA LEU A 12 -32.51 31.00 -4.54
C LEU A 12 -32.24 29.80 -5.44
N ALA A 13 -32.36 29.95 -6.77
CA ALA A 13 -32.03 28.90 -7.73
C ALA A 13 -30.53 28.56 -7.74
N ILE A 14 -29.65 29.57 -7.64
CA ILE A 14 -28.19 29.36 -7.55
C ILE A 14 -27.83 28.67 -6.24
N VAL A 15 -28.39 29.11 -5.11
CA VAL A 15 -28.16 28.48 -3.81
C VAL A 15 -28.66 27.03 -3.81
N ALA A 16 -29.84 26.77 -4.39
CA ALA A 16 -30.35 25.41 -4.55
C ALA A 16 -29.46 24.55 -5.45
N LEU A 17 -28.96 25.11 -6.56
CA LEU A 17 -28.02 24.41 -7.46
C LEU A 17 -26.70 24.11 -6.75
N LEU A 18 -26.13 25.08 -6.02
CA LEU A 18 -24.91 24.90 -5.22
C LEU A 18 -25.12 23.87 -4.12
N ALA A 19 -26.27 23.90 -3.42
CA ALA A 19 -26.63 22.90 -2.42
C ALA A 19 -26.77 21.50 -3.05
N VAL A 20 -27.37 21.38 -4.23
CA VAL A 20 -27.45 20.12 -4.98
C VAL A 20 -26.06 19.63 -5.40
N VAL A 21 -25.16 20.52 -5.82
CA VAL A 21 -23.77 20.15 -6.14
C VAL A 21 -23.01 19.70 -4.89
N VAL A 22 -23.16 20.39 -3.76
CA VAL A 22 -22.55 20.01 -2.47
C VAL A 22 -23.11 18.70 -1.93
N VAL A 23 -24.42 18.45 -2.09
CA VAL A 23 -25.09 17.20 -1.69
C VAL A 23 -24.78 16.06 -2.66
N LYS A 24 -24.60 16.31 -3.96
CA LYS A 24 -24.11 15.30 -4.92
C LYS A 24 -22.63 14.99 -4.74
N ARG A 25 -21.87 15.91 -4.15
CA ARG A 25 -20.54 15.65 -3.58
C ARG A 25 -20.60 14.93 -2.22
N ARG A 26 -21.74 14.32 -1.84
CA ARG A 26 -21.78 13.35 -0.74
C ARG A 26 -20.73 12.28 -1.04
N ALA A 27 -19.73 12.23 -0.17
CA ALA A 27 -18.64 11.28 -0.19
C ALA A 27 -19.20 9.87 -0.41
N THR A 28 -18.94 9.29 -1.58
CA THR A 28 -18.97 7.84 -1.72
C THR A 28 -18.00 7.30 -0.69
N THR A 29 -18.51 6.55 0.29
CA THR A 29 -17.66 5.81 1.22
C THR A 29 -16.73 4.93 0.37
N PRO A 30 -15.40 4.95 0.60
CA PRO A 30 -14.49 4.08 -0.13
C PRO A 30 -14.94 2.62 0.01
N ASP A 31 -14.96 1.90 -1.11
CA ASP A 31 -15.26 0.48 -1.11
C ASP A 31 -14.01 -0.31 -0.69
N TYR A 32 -13.88 -0.54 0.62
CA TYR A 32 -12.76 -1.29 1.18
C TYR A 32 -12.82 -2.81 0.91
N SER A 33 -13.83 -3.30 0.18
CA SER A 33 -13.81 -4.66 -0.36
C SER A 33 -12.94 -4.80 -1.62
N ASP A 34 -12.60 -3.68 -2.28
CA ASP A 34 -11.57 -3.69 -3.33
C ASP A 34 -10.17 -3.63 -2.67
N PRO A 35 -9.29 -4.63 -2.90
CA PRO A 35 -7.94 -4.62 -2.35
C PRO A 35 -7.13 -3.40 -2.81
N ASN A 36 -7.40 -2.84 -4.00
CA ASN A 36 -6.69 -1.66 -4.49
C ASN A 36 -7.04 -0.39 -3.70
N VAL A 37 -8.23 -0.34 -3.11
CA VAL A 37 -8.68 0.75 -2.24
C VAL A 37 -8.22 0.52 -0.81
N LEU A 38 -8.38 -0.70 -0.30
CA LEU A 38 -7.97 -1.08 1.06
C LEU A 38 -6.46 -0.87 1.27
N LEU A 39 -5.62 -1.40 0.37
CA LEU A 39 -4.18 -1.34 0.53
C LEU A 39 -3.65 0.09 0.33
N ALA A 40 -4.24 0.88 -0.57
CA ALA A 40 -3.91 2.29 -0.67
C ALA A 40 -4.18 3.05 0.65
N ALA A 41 -5.31 2.79 1.30
CA ALA A 41 -5.64 3.41 2.58
C ALA A 41 -4.73 2.94 3.74
N LEU A 42 -4.32 1.67 3.74
CA LEU A 42 -3.34 1.14 4.70
C LEU A 42 -1.95 1.74 4.49
N ALA A 43 -1.55 1.98 3.23
CA ALA A 43 -0.32 2.68 2.92
C ALA A 43 -0.34 4.13 3.44
N ASP A 44 -1.47 4.83 3.30
CA ASP A 44 -1.62 6.18 3.87
C ASP A 44 -1.51 6.18 5.41
N GLU A 45 -1.93 5.10 6.08
CA GLU A 45 -1.75 4.93 7.52
C GLU A 45 -0.28 4.71 7.89
N ALA A 46 0.49 3.95 7.10
CA ALA A 46 1.93 3.83 7.29
C ALA A 46 2.64 5.19 7.19
N VAL A 47 2.22 6.05 6.25
CA VAL A 47 2.75 7.43 6.14
C VAL A 47 2.49 8.23 7.42
N ARG A 48 1.28 8.14 7.99
CA ARG A 48 0.94 8.80 9.26
C ARG A 48 1.79 8.28 10.42
N ILE A 49 1.89 6.97 10.56
CA ILE A 49 2.70 6.31 11.60
C ILE A 49 4.18 6.70 11.50
N ALA A 50 4.72 6.80 10.29
CA ALA A 50 6.10 7.24 10.08
C ALA A 50 6.28 8.74 10.43
N ALA A 51 5.32 9.58 10.04
CA ALA A 51 5.35 11.02 10.34
C ALA A 51 5.32 11.30 11.85
N ASP A 52 4.55 10.52 12.63
CA ASP A 52 4.53 10.59 14.10
C ASP A 52 5.89 10.27 14.74
N ARG A 53 6.79 9.64 13.99
CA ARG A 53 8.18 9.32 14.37
C ARG A 53 9.21 10.24 13.71
N GLY A 54 8.77 11.27 13.01
CA GLY A 54 9.65 12.22 12.30
C GLY A 54 10.26 11.67 11.00
N VAL A 55 9.72 10.59 10.45
CA VAL A 55 10.17 9.95 9.20
C VAL A 55 9.23 10.33 8.06
N THR A 56 9.77 10.68 6.89
CA THR A 56 8.96 11.10 5.73
C THR A 56 8.90 9.99 4.69
N LEU A 57 7.71 9.47 4.49
CA LEU A 57 7.40 8.46 3.49
C LEU A 57 6.65 9.09 2.31
N ASP A 58 7.31 9.23 1.15
CA ASP A 58 6.83 10.00 0.00
C ASP A 58 6.45 9.18 -1.25
N TYR A 59 6.47 7.85 -1.11
CA TYR A 59 6.22 6.84 -2.15
C TYR A 59 7.33 6.73 -3.21
N SER A 60 8.51 7.28 -2.95
CA SER A 60 9.70 7.01 -3.76
C SER A 60 10.26 5.60 -3.49
N PRO A 61 11.02 5.01 -4.43
CA PRO A 61 11.79 3.80 -4.15
C PRO A 61 12.71 3.93 -2.91
N ASP A 62 13.36 5.08 -2.74
CA ASP A 62 14.30 5.34 -1.64
C ASP A 62 13.61 5.37 -0.27
N SER A 63 12.32 5.73 -0.20
CA SER A 63 11.58 5.71 1.07
C SER A 63 11.38 4.31 1.64
N VAL A 64 11.59 3.24 0.86
CA VAL A 64 11.54 1.86 1.35
C VAL A 64 12.68 1.57 2.34
N GLU A 65 13.84 2.21 2.20
CA GLU A 65 14.93 2.11 3.18
C GLU A 65 14.53 2.70 4.54
N GLN A 66 13.74 3.77 4.54
CA GLN A 66 13.17 4.35 5.76
C GLN A 66 12.15 3.41 6.41
N VAL A 67 11.34 2.71 5.60
CA VAL A 67 10.45 1.66 6.11
C VAL A 67 11.23 0.53 6.76
N GLU A 68 12.34 0.07 6.16
CA GLU A 68 13.21 -0.95 6.76
C GLU A 68 13.73 -0.51 8.13
N SER A 69 14.18 0.74 8.26
CA SER A 69 14.63 1.29 9.54
C SER A 69 13.52 1.27 10.61
N LEU A 70 12.29 1.63 10.24
CA LEU A 70 11.13 1.56 11.13
C LEU A 70 10.80 0.11 11.53
N LEU A 71 10.89 -0.84 10.60
CA LEU A 71 10.65 -2.26 10.89
C LEU A 71 11.73 -2.85 11.79
N ALA A 72 12.97 -2.35 11.72
CA ALA A 72 14.04 -2.72 12.64
C ALA A 72 13.71 -2.33 14.08
N ASP A 73 13.22 -1.12 14.31
CA ASP A 73 12.76 -0.67 15.63
C ASP A 73 11.56 -1.47 16.13
N LEU A 74 10.62 -1.80 15.25
CA LEU A 74 9.46 -2.63 15.57
C LEU A 74 9.87 -4.08 15.92
N HIS A 75 10.88 -4.63 15.27
CA HIS A 75 11.46 -5.91 15.64
C HIS A 75 12.05 -5.87 17.06
N GLN A 76 12.80 -4.81 17.42
CA GLN A 76 13.31 -4.66 18.79
C GLN A 76 12.15 -4.60 19.79
N ARG A 77 11.09 -3.85 19.50
CA ARG A 77 9.87 -3.87 20.34
C ARG A 77 9.27 -5.28 20.48
N ARG A 78 9.29 -6.11 19.43
CA ARG A 78 8.79 -7.49 19.48
C ARG A 78 9.65 -8.39 20.35
N VAL A 79 10.98 -8.28 20.24
CA VAL A 79 11.96 -8.99 21.07
C VAL A 79 11.78 -8.62 22.54
N ASP A 80 11.55 -7.34 22.82
CA ASP A 80 11.33 -6.82 24.18
C ASP A 80 9.93 -7.12 24.75
N GLY A 81 9.08 -7.86 24.02
CA GLY A 81 7.71 -8.18 24.44
C GLY A 81 6.74 -6.98 24.45
N ARG A 82 7.09 -5.90 23.74
CA ARG A 82 6.35 -4.63 23.65
C ARG A 82 5.59 -4.46 22.33
N LEU A 83 5.42 -5.55 21.58
CA LEU A 83 4.62 -5.61 20.36
C LEU A 83 3.81 -6.90 20.39
N SER A 84 2.48 -6.78 20.40
CA SER A 84 1.59 -7.94 20.35
C SER A 84 1.51 -8.51 18.93
N ASP A 85 1.04 -9.75 18.80
CA ASP A 85 0.87 -10.37 17.48
C ASP A 85 -0.19 -9.64 16.62
N ASP A 86 -1.25 -9.12 17.26
CA ASP A 86 -2.28 -8.31 16.57
C ASP A 86 -1.71 -6.98 16.07
N GLU A 87 -0.93 -6.27 16.90
CA GLU A 87 -0.27 -5.02 16.50
C GLU A 87 0.73 -5.27 15.38
N LEU A 88 1.51 -6.35 15.46
CA LEU A 88 2.43 -6.78 14.41
C LEU A 88 1.70 -7.05 13.10
N GLY A 89 0.59 -7.79 13.15
CA GLY A 89 -0.23 -8.09 11.99
C GLY A 89 -0.73 -6.83 11.29
N LEU A 90 -1.25 -5.87 12.07
CA LEU A 90 -1.72 -4.59 11.53
C LEU A 90 -0.58 -3.77 10.92
N LEU A 91 0.56 -3.64 11.61
CA LEU A 91 1.72 -2.91 11.12
C LEU A 91 2.31 -3.54 9.85
N ALA A 92 2.29 -4.88 9.77
CA ALA A 92 2.72 -5.60 8.57
C ALA A 92 1.84 -5.27 7.36
N HIS A 93 0.54 -5.16 7.55
CA HIS A 93 -0.38 -4.72 6.51
C HIS A 93 -0.13 -3.27 6.11
N GLN A 94 0.05 -2.37 7.06
CA GLN A 94 0.29 -0.94 6.78
C GLN A 94 1.60 -0.71 6.03
N PHE A 95 2.73 -1.15 6.57
CA PHE A 95 4.04 -0.96 5.94
C PHE A 95 4.21 -1.82 4.68
N GLY A 96 3.65 -3.03 4.64
CA GLY A 96 3.62 -3.84 3.43
C GLY A 96 2.82 -3.18 2.31
N ALA A 97 1.64 -2.64 2.62
CA ALA A 97 0.84 -1.89 1.67
C ALA A 97 1.60 -0.67 1.12
N TYR A 98 2.34 0.03 1.99
CA TYR A 98 3.19 1.13 1.56
C TYR A 98 4.24 0.69 0.51
N ILE A 99 5.00 -0.37 0.80
CA ILE A 99 6.01 -0.89 -0.14
C ILE A 99 5.35 -1.33 -1.46
N GLY A 100 4.20 -2.01 -1.40
CA GLY A 100 3.48 -2.40 -2.61
C GLY A 100 2.91 -1.22 -3.39
N GLU A 101 2.51 -0.13 -2.74
CA GLU A 101 2.11 1.10 -3.41
C GLU A 101 3.31 1.83 -4.06
N VAL A 102 4.51 1.76 -3.47
CA VAL A 102 5.74 2.20 -4.14
C VAL A 102 5.96 1.39 -5.43
N LEU A 103 5.84 0.05 -5.37
CA LEU A 103 5.96 -0.81 -6.55
C LEU A 103 4.91 -0.45 -7.61
N ARG A 104 3.64 -0.34 -7.20
CA ARG A 104 2.51 -0.06 -8.08
C ARG A 104 2.62 1.30 -8.77
N ARG A 105 3.05 2.34 -8.04
CA ARG A 105 3.18 3.71 -8.59
C ARG A 105 4.39 3.84 -9.51
N THR A 106 5.47 3.12 -9.21
CA THR A 106 6.72 3.19 -9.97
C THR A 106 6.69 2.31 -11.22
N TYR A 107 6.15 1.10 -11.11
CA TYR A 107 6.24 0.07 -12.14
C TYR A 107 4.88 -0.33 -12.73
N GLY A 108 3.79 0.25 -12.25
CA GLY A 108 2.42 -0.19 -12.55
C GLY A 108 2.04 -1.44 -11.76
N GLY A 109 0.77 -1.84 -11.86
CA GLY A 109 0.27 -3.04 -11.20
C GLY A 109 -1.07 -2.83 -10.49
N TYR A 110 -1.53 -3.89 -9.84
CA TYR A 110 -2.75 -3.89 -9.04
C TYR A 110 -2.64 -4.91 -7.90
N TRP A 111 -3.32 -4.62 -6.80
CA TRP A 111 -3.46 -5.55 -5.68
C TRP A 111 -4.51 -6.60 -6.01
N ALA A 112 -4.23 -7.84 -5.63
CA ALA A 112 -5.21 -8.91 -5.56
C ALA A 112 -5.40 -9.34 -4.09
N GLU A 113 -6.46 -10.12 -3.86
CA GLU A 113 -6.74 -10.78 -2.59
C GLU A 113 -6.67 -12.30 -2.81
N ASP A 114 -6.19 -12.99 -1.78
CA ASP A 114 -5.88 -14.42 -1.80
C ASP A 114 -4.74 -14.80 -2.77
N HIS A 115 -4.11 -15.93 -2.50
CA HIS A 115 -3.10 -16.50 -3.38
C HIS A 115 -3.11 -18.03 -3.26
N GLU A 116 -2.98 -18.73 -4.39
CA GLU A 116 -3.09 -20.20 -4.43
C GLU A 116 -2.04 -20.88 -3.54
N VAL A 117 -0.82 -20.34 -3.49
CA VAL A 117 0.29 -20.91 -2.70
C VAL A 117 0.41 -20.26 -1.32
N ALA A 118 0.16 -18.95 -1.21
CA ALA A 118 0.37 -18.22 0.05
C ALA A 118 -0.86 -18.27 0.97
N GLY A 119 -2.01 -18.71 0.45
CA GLY A 119 -3.24 -18.93 1.18
C GLY A 119 -4.22 -17.76 1.16
N PRO A 120 -5.38 -17.92 1.84
CA PRO A 120 -6.40 -16.91 1.92
C PRO A 120 -5.97 -15.71 2.77
N LYS A 121 -6.60 -14.54 2.55
CA LYS A 121 -6.30 -13.25 3.20
C LYS A 121 -4.86 -12.81 3.01
N THR A 122 -4.27 -13.19 1.89
CA THR A 122 -3.01 -12.62 1.41
C THR A 122 -3.31 -11.51 0.42
N PHE A 123 -2.38 -10.56 0.31
CA PHE A 123 -2.49 -9.42 -0.59
C PHE A 123 -1.25 -9.36 -1.47
N PRO A 124 -1.16 -10.20 -2.52
CA PRO A 124 -0.10 -10.06 -3.52
C PRO A 124 -0.31 -8.76 -4.32
N ILE A 125 0.79 -8.09 -4.62
CA ILE A 125 0.81 -7.05 -5.65
C ILE A 125 1.27 -7.72 -6.95
N HIS A 126 0.43 -7.65 -7.99
CA HIS A 126 0.81 -8.06 -9.34
C HIS A 126 1.38 -6.84 -10.05
N TRP A 127 2.62 -6.97 -10.52
CA TRP A 127 3.31 -5.86 -11.18
C TRP A 127 4.29 -6.43 -12.21
N ARG A 128 4.45 -5.67 -13.32
CA ARG A 128 5.10 -6.14 -14.55
C ARG A 128 4.43 -7.40 -15.16
N LYS A 129 4.96 -7.92 -16.26
CA LYS A 129 4.27 -8.92 -17.10
C LYS A 129 4.02 -10.28 -16.40
N GLN A 130 4.82 -10.70 -15.43
CA GLN A 130 4.76 -12.05 -14.82
C GLN A 130 5.19 -12.08 -13.33
N GLY A 131 5.36 -10.94 -12.66
CA GLY A 131 5.86 -10.87 -11.30
C GLY A 131 4.74 -10.63 -10.28
N GLU A 132 4.89 -11.23 -9.10
CA GLU A 132 4.15 -10.85 -7.92
C GLU A 132 5.10 -10.63 -6.74
N SER A 133 4.68 -9.84 -5.78
CA SER A 133 5.42 -9.68 -4.53
C SER A 133 4.46 -9.72 -3.37
N PHE A 134 5.00 -10.06 -2.20
CA PHE A 134 4.23 -10.20 -0.96
C PHE A 134 4.75 -9.27 0.14
N PRO A 135 4.69 -7.93 -0.04
CA PRO A 135 5.31 -7.00 0.90
C PRO A 135 4.75 -7.07 2.32
N VAL A 136 3.46 -7.41 2.49
CA VAL A 136 2.86 -7.65 3.81
C VAL A 136 3.58 -8.79 4.53
N GLY A 137 3.85 -9.89 3.81
CA GLY A 137 4.62 -11.01 4.33
C GLY A 137 6.07 -10.65 4.61
N TRP A 138 6.70 -9.83 3.77
CA TRP A 138 8.07 -9.34 4.00
C TRP A 138 8.17 -8.55 5.30
N CYS A 139 7.26 -7.59 5.52
CA CYS A 139 7.24 -6.77 6.73
C CYS A 139 6.95 -7.59 7.99
N GLY A 140 6.00 -8.53 7.91
CA GLY A 140 5.68 -9.43 9.02
C GLY A 140 6.88 -10.28 9.42
N LYS A 141 7.55 -10.92 8.45
CA LYS A 141 8.78 -11.69 8.70
C LYS A 141 9.90 -10.83 9.24
N ARG A 142 10.08 -9.62 8.71
CA ARG A 142 11.09 -8.67 9.20
C ARG A 142 10.91 -8.31 10.68
N MET A 143 9.67 -8.11 11.12
CA MET A 143 9.36 -7.84 12.53
C MET A 143 9.48 -9.09 13.41
N LEU A 144 9.17 -10.27 12.87
CA LEU A 144 9.22 -11.54 13.62
C LEU A 144 10.64 -12.09 13.78
N TYR A 145 11.41 -12.14 12.70
CA TYR A 145 12.64 -12.91 12.60
C TYR A 145 13.88 -12.02 12.64
N GLY A 146 13.84 -10.85 12.00
CA GLY A 146 14.90 -9.86 12.11
C GLY A 146 15.54 -9.52 10.76
N GLU A 147 16.82 -9.14 10.80
CA GLU A 147 17.57 -8.57 9.67
C GLU A 147 17.71 -9.54 8.47
N GLU A 148 17.61 -10.85 8.68
CA GLU A 148 17.57 -11.84 7.61
C GLU A 148 16.40 -11.64 6.62
N ASP A 149 15.35 -10.94 7.07
CA ASP A 149 14.19 -10.58 6.29
C ASP A 149 14.15 -9.09 5.93
N ASN A 150 15.31 -8.42 5.87
CA ASN A 150 15.46 -7.02 5.47
C ASN A 150 14.67 -6.70 4.18
N VAL A 151 13.71 -5.77 4.30
CA VAL A 151 12.77 -5.48 3.21
C VAL A 151 13.40 -4.58 2.14
N TRP A 152 14.39 -3.76 2.49
CA TRP A 152 15.09 -2.92 1.53
C TRP A 152 15.91 -3.76 0.54
N HIS A 153 16.67 -4.73 1.03
CA HIS A 153 17.40 -5.68 0.17
C HIS A 153 16.46 -6.48 -0.72
N LYS A 154 15.32 -6.97 -0.18
CA LYS A 154 14.32 -7.68 -1.00
C LYS A 154 13.72 -6.77 -2.08
N PHE A 155 13.41 -5.52 -1.74
CA PHE A 155 12.89 -4.54 -2.69
C PHE A 155 13.90 -4.24 -3.80
N GLN A 156 15.16 -3.97 -3.46
CA GLN A 156 16.23 -3.75 -4.43
C GLN A 156 16.42 -4.96 -5.34
N MET A 157 16.44 -6.18 -4.78
CA MET A 157 16.55 -7.41 -5.56
C MET A 157 15.38 -7.54 -6.54
N ALA A 158 14.14 -7.40 -6.04
CA ALA A 158 12.94 -7.53 -6.87
C ALA A 158 12.89 -6.47 -7.99
N THR A 159 13.49 -5.30 -7.77
CA THR A 159 13.50 -4.17 -8.71
C THR A 159 14.81 -4.02 -9.48
N SER A 160 15.77 -4.94 -9.34
CA SER A 160 17.08 -4.88 -10.00
C SER A 160 17.02 -5.34 -11.45
N ASP A 161 17.73 -4.66 -12.37
CA ASP A 161 17.72 -5.00 -13.79
C ASP A 161 18.02 -6.49 -14.08
N ASP A 162 18.91 -7.11 -13.32
CA ASP A 162 19.27 -8.54 -13.47
C ASP A 162 18.11 -9.49 -13.11
N PHE A 163 17.39 -9.18 -12.03
CA PHE A 163 16.16 -9.89 -11.67
C PHE A 163 15.07 -9.62 -12.72
N LEU A 164 14.96 -8.36 -13.14
CA LEU A 164 13.98 -7.87 -14.08
C LEU A 164 14.20 -8.36 -15.52
N SER A 165 15.42 -8.77 -15.89
CA SER A 165 15.75 -9.37 -17.18
C SER A 165 15.55 -10.90 -17.19
N GLY A 166 15.13 -11.49 -16.07
CA GLY A 166 14.97 -12.93 -15.93
C GLY A 166 16.29 -13.70 -15.79
N ALA A 167 17.41 -13.02 -15.53
CA ALA A 167 18.71 -13.66 -15.36
C ALA A 167 18.85 -14.35 -13.99
N TYR A 168 18.00 -14.00 -13.02
CA TYR A 168 18.02 -14.54 -11.65
C TYR A 168 17.06 -15.72 -11.40
N TRP A 169 16.49 -16.35 -12.43
CA TRP A 169 15.80 -17.63 -12.17
C TRP A 169 16.85 -18.68 -11.76
N PRO A 170 16.81 -19.21 -10.52
CA PRO A 170 17.69 -20.32 -10.17
C PRO A 170 17.36 -21.45 -11.14
N GLN A 171 18.34 -21.88 -11.94
CA GLN A 171 18.18 -23.06 -12.78
C GLN A 171 17.99 -24.27 -11.86
N GLY A 172 16.74 -24.58 -11.51
CA GLY A 172 16.44 -25.61 -10.53
C GLY A 172 14.96 -25.97 -10.51
N ASP A 173 14.09 -25.02 -10.17
CA ASP A 173 12.74 -25.39 -9.75
C ASP A 173 11.69 -24.51 -10.45
N ALA A 174 10.90 -25.14 -11.31
CA ALA A 174 9.82 -24.59 -12.16
C ALA A 174 10.27 -23.83 -13.42
N ASN A 175 10.02 -24.45 -14.57
CA ASN A 175 9.96 -23.77 -15.86
C ASN A 175 8.96 -22.60 -15.78
N PRO A 176 9.21 -21.44 -16.41
CA PRO A 176 8.15 -20.47 -16.61
C PRO A 176 7.00 -21.14 -17.39
N PRO A 177 5.74 -20.71 -17.20
CA PRO A 177 4.64 -21.22 -18.01
C PRO A 177 4.99 -21.02 -19.47
N SER A 178 5.07 -22.12 -20.21
CA SER A 178 5.22 -22.08 -21.66
C SER A 178 3.95 -21.49 -22.26
N ASP A 179 4.10 -20.41 -23.03
CA ASP A 179 3.06 -19.93 -23.96
C ASP A 179 2.58 -21.05 -24.90
#